data_AF-Q6UDQ4-F1
#
_entry.id   AF-Q6UDQ4-F1
#
_cell.length_a   1.000
_cell.length_b   1.000
_cell.length_c   1.000
_cell.angle_alpha   90.00
_cell.angle_beta   90.00
_cell.angle_gamma   90.00
#
_symmetry.space_group_name_H-M   'P 1'
#
loop_
_entity.id
_entity.type
_entity.pdbx_description
1 polymer ?
#
loop_
_entity_poly.entity_id
_entity_poly.type
_entity_poly.pdbx_seq_one_letter_code
_entity_poly.pdbx_strand_id
1 'polypeptide(L)'
;RCSRQSFAPGFGKLGEGPAPGPETMLWGNTAGSKRTIADLCRATRGSAGLDLCATSYTVLTPEMGVQTLATGVFGPLPPGTAGLLLGRSSASLKGILIHPGVIDSDYTG
;
A
#
# COMPACT_ATOMS: atom_id res chain seq x y z
N ARG A 1 -10.87 0.48 8.04
CA ARG A 1 -11.92 0.78 7.03
C ARG A 1 -11.24 1.54 5.89
N CYS A 2 -10.76 0.85 4.85
CA CYS A 2 -10.04 1.47 3.72
C CYS A 2 -10.98 2.46 3.00
N SER A 3 -10.70 3.75 3.08
CA SER A 3 -11.39 4.77 2.29
C SER A 3 -10.88 4.70 0.85
N ARG A 4 -11.73 4.21 -0.07
CA ARG A 4 -11.59 4.58 -1.47
C ARG A 4 -11.77 6.09 -1.54
N GLN A 5 -10.72 6.84 -1.88
CA GLN A 5 -10.89 8.21 -2.34
C GLN A 5 -11.51 8.13 -3.74
N SER A 6 -12.84 8.21 -3.81
CA SER A 6 -13.57 8.55 -5.01
C SER A 6 -13.61 10.07 -5.11
N PHE A 7 -12.81 10.65 -6.01
CA PHE A 7 -12.97 12.05 -6.39
C PHE A 7 -14.24 12.17 -7.24
N ALA A 8 -15.27 12.83 -6.72
CA ALA A 8 -16.44 13.24 -7.49
C ALA A 8 -16.07 14.46 -8.35
N PRO A 9 -16.58 14.59 -9.60
CA PRO A 9 -16.32 15.77 -10.41
C PRO A 9 -17.24 16.90 -9.93
N GLY A 10 -16.70 17.82 -9.12
CA GLY A 10 -17.37 19.05 -8.74
C GLY A 10 -17.36 20.05 -9.89
N PHE A 11 -18.53 20.37 -10.43
CA PHE A 11 -18.78 21.51 -11.31
C PHE A 11 -18.62 22.82 -10.52
N GLY A 12 -17.76 23.74 -11.00
CA GLY A 12 -17.68 25.13 -10.50
C GLY A 12 -16.27 25.73 -10.66
N LYS A 13 -16.17 26.87 -11.35
CA LYS A 13 -14.92 27.65 -11.53
C LYS A 13 -14.39 28.13 -10.17
N LEU A 14 -13.16 27.76 -9.82
CA LEU A 14 -12.42 28.34 -8.69
C LEU A 14 -11.89 29.72 -9.10
N GLY A 15 -12.13 30.75 -8.28
CA GLY A 15 -11.53 32.07 -8.44
C GLY A 15 -10.02 32.01 -8.18
N GLU A 16 -9.24 32.79 -8.92
CA GLU A 16 -7.78 32.87 -8.78
C GLU A 16 -7.41 33.48 -7.42
N GLY A 17 -6.99 32.61 -6.50
CA GLY A 17 -6.26 32.96 -5.29
C GLY A 17 -4.91 32.24 -5.28
N PRO A 18 -3.91 32.72 -4.51
CA PRO A 18 -2.63 32.03 -4.40
C PRO A 18 -2.83 30.59 -3.93
N ALA A 19 -2.06 29.67 -4.51
CA ALA A 19 -2.15 28.25 -4.22
C ALA A 19 -2.04 28.01 -2.70
N PRO A 20 -2.99 27.29 -2.07
CA PRO A 20 -2.84 26.87 -0.69
C PRO A 20 -1.57 26.02 -0.58
N GLY A 21 -0.67 26.40 0.34
CA GLY A 21 0.50 25.60 0.67
C GLY A 21 0.10 24.19 1.15
N PRO A 22 1.01 23.21 1.14
CA PRO A 22 0.66 21.84 1.49
C PRO A 22 0.11 21.81 2.91
N GLU A 23 -1.19 21.52 3.04
CA GLU A 23 -1.79 21.20 4.32
C GLU A 23 -1.03 19.99 4.86
N THR A 24 -0.26 20.21 5.92
CA THR A 24 0.23 19.16 6.79
C THR A 24 -0.98 18.45 7.37
N MET A 25 -1.52 17.49 6.61
CA MET A 25 -2.40 16.46 7.10
C MET A 25 -1.60 15.68 8.13
N LEU A 26 -1.72 16.13 9.39
CA LEU A 26 -1.37 15.37 10.58
C LEU A 26 -2.23 14.09 10.52
N TRP A 27 -1.74 13.09 9.79
CA TRP A 27 -2.25 11.74 9.93
C TRP A 27 -1.97 11.38 11.39
N GLY A 28 -3.04 11.30 12.18
CA GLY A 28 -2.97 11.15 13.63
C GLY A 28 -1.88 10.17 14.03
N ASN A 29 -0.98 10.65 14.89
CA ASN A 29 -0.04 9.85 15.64
C ASN A 29 -0.81 8.72 16.34
N THR A 30 -0.76 7.53 15.76
CA THR A 30 -0.83 6.30 16.55
C THR A 30 0.60 5.84 16.71
N ALA A 31 1.25 6.34 17.77
CA ALA A 31 2.48 5.74 18.25
C ALA A 31 2.19 4.27 18.60
N GLY A 32 2.89 3.34 17.95
CA GLY A 32 3.24 2.06 18.55
C GLY A 32 2.35 0.83 18.33
N SER A 33 1.54 0.74 17.28
CA SER A 33 0.91 -0.54 16.90
C SER A 33 1.54 -1.12 15.64
N LYS A 34 2.27 -2.23 15.78
CA LYS A 34 2.82 -3.04 14.68
C LYS A 34 1.64 -3.57 13.86
N ARG A 35 1.46 -3.12 12.61
CA ARG A 35 0.36 -3.61 11.77
C ARG A 35 0.56 -5.07 11.43
N THR A 36 -0.51 -5.84 11.47
CA THR A 36 -0.52 -7.26 11.18
C THR A 36 -1.25 -7.54 9.87
N ILE A 37 -1.15 -8.78 9.39
CA ILE A 37 -1.88 -9.25 8.20
C ILE A 37 -3.40 -9.10 8.36
N ALA A 38 -3.92 -9.16 9.59
CA ALA A 38 -5.34 -8.97 9.89
C ALA A 38 -5.83 -7.53 9.65
N ASP A 39 -4.91 -6.55 9.63
CA ASP A 39 -5.23 -5.14 9.38
C ASP A 39 -5.33 -4.80 7.89
N LEU A 40 -4.95 -5.74 7.02
CA LEU A 40 -4.99 -5.54 5.57
C LEU A 40 -6.41 -5.60 5.02
N CYS A 41 -6.64 -4.86 3.93
CA CYS A 41 -7.93 -4.84 3.26
C CYS A 41 -7.90 -5.61 1.94
N ARG A 42 -9.02 -6.27 1.64
CA ARG A 42 -9.33 -6.79 0.30
C ARG A 42 -9.96 -5.68 -0.53
N ALA A 43 -9.62 -5.59 -1.81
CA ALA A 43 -10.18 -4.58 -2.71
C ALA A 43 -11.71 -4.74 -2.90
N THR A 44 -12.19 -5.98 -2.91
CA THR A 44 -13.60 -6.39 -2.95
C THR A 44 -13.80 -7.67 -2.13
N ARG A 45 -15.05 -8.05 -1.84
CA ARG A 45 -15.37 -9.29 -1.11
C ARG A 45 -14.85 -10.56 -1.80
N GLY A 46 -14.76 -10.57 -3.13
CA GLY A 46 -14.27 -11.71 -3.92
C GLY A 46 -12.78 -11.64 -4.29
N SER A 47 -12.02 -10.67 -3.77
CA SER A 47 -10.59 -10.55 -4.11
C SER A 47 -9.78 -11.65 -3.43
N ALA A 48 -8.91 -12.32 -4.20
CA ALA A 48 -8.04 -13.38 -3.69
C ALA A 48 -6.92 -12.85 -2.76
N GLY A 49 -6.33 -11.71 -3.10
CA GLY A 49 -5.22 -11.09 -2.36
C GLY A 49 -5.64 -10.03 -1.34
N LEU A 50 -4.70 -9.72 -0.44
CA LEU A 50 -4.72 -8.59 0.48
C LEU A 50 -3.82 -7.49 -0.09
N ASP A 51 -4.26 -6.22 -0.06
CA ASP A 51 -3.47 -5.12 -0.59
C ASP A 51 -2.35 -4.71 0.37
N LEU A 52 -1.13 -4.61 -0.14
CA LEU A 52 0.04 -4.05 0.55
C LEU A 52 0.41 -2.69 -0.05
N CYS A 53 0.82 -1.77 0.81
CA CYS A 53 1.25 -0.43 0.44
C CYS A 53 2.66 -0.18 0.98
N ALA A 54 3.49 0.53 0.21
CA ALA A 54 4.76 1.04 0.74
C ALA A 54 4.48 2.07 1.84
N THR A 55 5.30 2.09 2.89
CA THR A 55 5.22 3.08 3.97
C THR A 55 5.83 4.42 3.60
N SER A 56 6.58 4.47 2.51
CA SER A 56 7.35 5.64 2.11
C SER A 56 7.20 5.88 0.61
N TYR A 57 7.29 7.16 0.25
CA TYR A 57 7.45 7.55 -1.15
C TYR A 57 8.84 7.11 -1.62
N THR A 58 8.92 6.47 -2.78
CA THR A 58 10.19 6.01 -3.35
C THR A 58 10.16 6.20 -4.85
N VAL A 59 11.24 6.79 -5.38
CA VAL A 59 11.49 6.87 -6.81
C VAL A 59 12.31 5.65 -7.19
N LEU A 60 11.87 4.94 -8.23
CA LEU A 60 12.57 3.77 -8.75
C LEU A 60 13.08 4.09 -10.16
N THR A 61 14.34 3.80 -10.40
CA THR A 61 14.96 3.88 -11.72
C THR A 61 15.50 2.50 -12.13
N PRO A 62 15.56 2.18 -13.43
CA PRO A 62 15.99 0.85 -13.88
C PRO A 62 17.38 0.42 -13.38
N GLU A 63 18.31 1.37 -13.27
CA GLU A 63 19.68 1.12 -12.80
C GLU A 63 19.78 0.74 -11.31
N MET A 64 18.75 1.03 -10.51
CA MET A 64 18.68 0.59 -9.11
C MET A 64 18.48 -0.93 -8.98
N GLY A 65 17.98 -1.59 -10.03
CA GLY A 65 17.64 -3.01 -9.97
C GLY A 65 16.49 -3.30 -9.00
N VAL A 66 16.57 -4.44 -8.31
CA VAL A 66 15.52 -4.91 -7.40
C VAL A 66 15.62 -4.21 -6.06
N GLN A 67 14.55 -3.52 -5.67
CA GLN A 67 14.48 -2.78 -4.42
C GLN A 67 13.48 -3.41 -3.46
N THR A 68 13.85 -3.49 -2.18
CA THR A 68 12.95 -3.86 -1.08
C THR A 68 12.21 -2.62 -0.57
N LEU A 69 10.89 -2.65 -0.55
CA LEU A 69 10.06 -1.57 -0.03
C LEU A 69 9.38 -2.02 1.26
N ALA A 70 9.51 -1.22 2.33
CA ALA A 70 8.85 -1.51 3.59
C ALA A 70 7.34 -1.35 3.47
N THR A 71 6.59 -2.33 3.98
CA THR A 71 5.12 -2.31 4.04
C THR A 71 4.59 -1.93 5.42
N GLY A 72 5.45 -2.02 6.45
CA GLY A 72 5.08 -1.82 7.85
C GLY A 72 4.10 -2.87 8.38
N VAL A 73 3.96 -4.00 7.67
CA VAL A 73 3.04 -5.09 8.00
C VAL A 73 3.88 -6.31 8.31
N PHE A 74 3.52 -6.98 9.41
CA PHE A 74 4.28 -8.07 9.95
C PHE A 74 3.41 -9.29 10.18
N GLY A 75 4.03 -10.47 10.15
CA GLY A 75 3.36 -11.70 10.53
C GLY A 75 3.25 -11.89 12.05
N PRO A 76 2.96 -13.12 12.50
CA PRO A 76 2.88 -14.34 11.69
C PRO A 76 1.63 -14.40 10.80
N LEU A 77 1.63 -15.34 9.85
CA LEU A 77 0.43 -15.69 9.11
C LEU A 77 -0.46 -16.64 9.94
N PRO A 78 -1.74 -16.82 9.59
CA PRO A 78 -2.55 -17.87 10.18
C PRO A 78 -1.85 -19.25 10.10
N PRO A 79 -1.90 -20.06 11.17
CA PRO A 79 -1.24 -21.38 11.18
C PRO A 79 -1.66 -22.25 10.01
N GLY A 80 -0.70 -22.98 9.43
CA GLY A 80 -0.95 -23.88 8.29
C GLY A 80 -1.15 -23.18 6.95
N THR A 81 -0.76 -21.90 6.83
CA THR A 81 -0.82 -21.13 5.58
C THR A 81 0.55 -20.62 5.17
N ALA A 82 0.77 -20.41 3.87
CA ALA A 82 1.89 -19.65 3.34
C ALA A 82 1.36 -18.44 2.57
N GLY A 83 2.09 -17.33 2.62
CA GLY A 83 1.77 -16.12 1.88
C GLY A 83 2.48 -16.11 0.53
N LEU A 84 1.82 -15.56 -0.49
CA LEU A 84 2.43 -15.31 -1.79
C LEU A 84 2.38 -13.80 -2.08
N LEU A 85 3.54 -13.17 -2.17
CA LEU A 85 3.68 -11.78 -2.58
C LEU A 85 3.65 -11.73 -4.12
N LEU A 86 2.59 -11.12 -4.68
CA LEU A 86 2.44 -10.94 -6.11
C LEU A 86 2.20 -9.48 -6.46
N GLY A 87 2.64 -9.09 -7.66
CA GLY A 87 2.32 -7.78 -8.20
C GLY A 87 0.85 -7.61 -8.55
N ARG A 88 0.31 -6.42 -8.28
CA ARG A 88 -0.99 -6.04 -8.83
C ARG A 88 -0.84 -5.78 -10.32
N SER A 89 -1.76 -6.30 -11.14
CA SER A 89 -1.72 -6.13 -12.61
C SER A 89 -1.60 -4.66 -13.04
N SER A 90 -2.28 -3.74 -12.34
CA SER A 90 -2.20 -2.31 -12.61
C SER A 90 -0.83 -1.69 -12.33
N ALA A 91 -0.05 -2.23 -11.39
CA ALA A 91 1.33 -1.81 -11.13
C ALA A 91 2.26 -2.33 -12.24
N SER A 92 2.09 -3.58 -12.65
CA SER A 92 2.85 -4.18 -13.76
C SER A 92 2.62 -3.46 -15.08
N LEU A 93 1.36 -3.08 -15.40
CA LEU A 93 1.04 -2.27 -16.58
C LEU A 93 1.70 -0.87 -16.56
N LYS A 94 2.07 -0.37 -15.38
CA LYS A 94 2.80 0.90 -15.20
C LYS A 94 4.32 0.72 -15.16
N GLY A 95 4.82 -0.48 -15.48
CA GLY A 95 6.26 -0.79 -15.50
C GLY A 95 6.86 -1.14 -14.14
N ILE A 96 6.05 -1.37 -13.10
CA ILE A 96 6.55 -1.82 -11.80
C ILE A 96 6.43 -3.35 -11.71
N LEU A 97 7.57 -4.03 -11.74
CA LEU A 97 7.63 -5.48 -11.52
C LEU A 97 7.81 -5.77 -10.03
N ILE A 98 6.93 -6.60 -9.48
CA ILE A 98 7.07 -7.17 -8.14
C ILE A 98 7.58 -8.59 -8.31
N HIS A 99 8.78 -8.87 -7.79
CA HIS A 99 9.31 -10.23 -7.77
C HIS A 99 8.44 -11.10 -6.87
N PRO A 100 7.92 -12.23 -7.37
CA PRO A 100 7.15 -13.15 -6.55
C PRO A 100 7.97 -13.65 -5.36
N GLY A 101 7.37 -13.66 -4.18
CA GLY A 101 8.02 -14.12 -2.95
C GLY A 101 7.08 -14.99 -2.12
N VAL A 102 7.64 -15.95 -1.40
CA VAL A 102 6.92 -16.76 -0.42
C VAL A 102 7.13 -16.17 0.96
N ILE A 103 6.08 -16.12 1.77
CA ILE A 103 6.12 -15.72 3.18
C ILE A 103 5.74 -16.95 4.01
N ASP A 104 6.68 -17.43 4.83
CA ASP A 104 6.46 -18.57 5.70
C ASP A 104 5.49 -18.24 6.84
N SER A 105 4.82 -19.27 7.38
CA SER A 105 3.76 -19.07 8.37
C SER A 105 4.24 -18.40 9.66
N ASP A 106 5.46 -18.72 10.06
CA ASP A 106 6.12 -18.29 11.30
C ASP A 106 7.00 -17.04 11.11
N TYR A 107 7.00 -16.44 9.90
CA TYR A 107 7.71 -15.20 9.66
C TYR A 107 7.06 -14.04 10.42
N THR A 108 7.75 -13.49 11.41
CA THR A 108 7.25 -12.39 12.26
C THR A 108 7.62 -10.99 11.76
N GLY A 109 8.35 -10.93 10.64
CA GLY A 109 8.93 -9.74 10.03
C GLY A 109 9.97 -9.00 10.86
#